data_AF-A0A284VJ82-F1
#
_entry.id   AF-A0A284VJ82-F1
#
_cell.length_a   1.000
_cell.length_b   1.000
_cell.length_c   1.000
_cell.angle_alpha   90.00
_cell.angle_beta   90.00
_cell.angle_gamma   90.00
#
_symmetry.space_group_name_H-M   'P 1'
#
loop_
_entity.id
_entity.type
_entity.pdbx_description
1 polymer ?
#
loop_
_entity_poly.entity_id
_entity_poly.type
_entity_poly.pdbx_seq_one_letter_code
_entity_poly.pdbx_strand_id
1 'polypeptide(L)'
;MMAECNEKQPMRCKREEMDVLFRTKECLPIETMVNSGRKNIDISGNEVHNDVHWRGFFPVDHVFTLFGRFVPLPAGFKKQFKKENGEYGGVTTDGDGIIRGRNRLKEVVFKGRKYIHLTYSELWNRPFYDLLLPVNEDVVIGKAYLGTFPYGIELLTFAMARRYGFEYLSPADHRELFDSGSAPKASDIEGKWRGQLISNAALSHSFFVLSFTLNEDKVDGRWKLLDVWEGESRVELGEDTMRMFDFTSWHDEIRKVTDEVMVGKYCQPDKSLLPPPWTGSLGQVHSEDTGRGKRLCLYYILNKIRE
;
A
#
# COMPACT_ATOMS: atom_id res chain seq x y z
N MET A 1 -4.49 9.58 16.17
CA MET A 1 -3.31 9.00 16.85
C MET A 1 -2.85 7.83 15.99
N MET A 2 -1.65 7.85 15.42
CA MET A 2 -1.15 6.66 14.69
C MET A 2 -0.87 5.58 15.75
N ALA A 3 -1.45 4.38 15.62
CA ALA A 3 -1.23 3.33 16.63
C ALA A 3 0.23 2.85 16.62
N GLU A 4 0.72 2.43 17.79
CA GLU A 4 2.12 2.14 18.07
C GLU A 4 2.64 0.91 17.31
N CYS A 5 3.96 0.90 17.02
CA CYS A 5 4.68 -0.28 16.51
C CYS A 5 4.37 -1.51 17.40
N ASN A 6 3.92 -2.60 16.79
CA ASN A 6 3.68 -3.86 17.50
C ASN A 6 3.74 -5.06 16.54
N GLU A 7 3.68 -6.27 17.08
CA GLU A 7 3.79 -7.53 16.32
C GLU A 7 2.65 -7.80 15.32
N LYS A 8 1.50 -7.14 15.48
CA LYS A 8 0.37 -7.21 14.52
C LYS A 8 0.50 -6.15 13.44
N GLN A 9 1.20 -5.06 13.73
CA GLN A 9 1.39 -3.93 12.82
C GLN A 9 2.87 -3.53 12.68
N PRO A 10 3.76 -4.46 12.28
CA PRO A 10 5.19 -4.15 12.22
C PRO A 10 5.54 -3.15 11.12
N MET A 11 4.65 -2.93 10.14
CA MET A 11 4.83 -1.91 9.10
C MET A 11 4.89 -0.47 9.67
N ARG A 12 4.62 -0.27 10.97
CA ARG A 12 4.81 0.99 11.71
C ARG A 12 6.13 1.08 12.46
N CYS A 13 6.88 -0.01 12.51
CA CYS A 13 8.10 -0.13 13.29
C CYS A 13 9.30 0.47 12.58
N LYS A 14 10.22 1.02 13.39
CA LYS A 14 11.59 1.30 13.00
C LYS A 14 12.39 0.01 12.86
N ARG A 15 13.54 0.10 12.21
CA ARG A 15 14.42 -1.05 11.99
C ARG A 15 14.80 -1.77 13.28
N GLU A 16 15.15 -1.01 14.32
CA GLU A 16 15.57 -1.57 15.62
C GLU A 16 14.44 -2.36 16.32
N GLU A 17 13.20 -1.89 16.20
CA GLU A 17 12.03 -2.55 16.77
C GLU A 17 11.72 -3.85 16.02
N MET A 18 11.79 -3.84 14.69
CA MET A 18 11.68 -5.07 13.88
C MET A 18 12.81 -6.06 14.19
N ASP A 19 14.03 -5.56 14.43
CA ASP A 19 15.18 -6.36 14.83
C ASP A 19 14.97 -7.05 16.18
N VAL A 20 14.32 -6.37 17.14
CA VAL A 20 13.91 -6.97 18.40
C VAL A 20 12.91 -8.09 18.17
N LEU A 21 11.86 -7.86 17.36
CA LEU A 21 10.90 -8.91 16.99
C LEU A 21 11.59 -10.11 16.35
N PHE A 22 12.50 -9.88 15.39
CA PHE A 22 13.25 -10.94 14.70
C PHE A 22 14.12 -11.77 15.66
N ARG A 23 14.66 -11.14 16.71
CA ARG A 23 15.52 -11.80 17.71
C ARG A 23 14.75 -12.50 18.83
N THR A 24 13.52 -12.13 19.10
CA THR A 24 12.80 -12.55 20.32
C THR A 24 11.62 -13.48 20.07
N LYS A 25 11.05 -13.46 18.86
CA LYS A 25 9.88 -14.29 18.53
C LYS A 25 10.28 -15.67 18.03
N GLU A 26 9.42 -16.65 18.29
CA GLU A 26 9.56 -17.98 17.73
C GLU A 26 9.11 -18.01 16.27
N CYS A 27 9.77 -18.83 15.47
CA CYS A 27 9.42 -19.03 14.07
C CYS A 27 8.25 -20.00 13.98
N LEU A 28 7.14 -19.55 13.39
CA LEU A 28 6.06 -20.45 13.03
C LEU A 28 6.48 -21.40 11.89
N PRO A 29 5.77 -22.53 11.71
CA PRO A 29 6.05 -23.49 10.65
C PRO A 29 5.99 -22.88 9.24
N ILE A 30 6.75 -23.45 8.31
CA ILE A 30 6.79 -23.02 6.90
C ILE A 30 5.41 -22.99 6.23
N GLU A 31 4.46 -23.81 6.68
CA GLU A 31 3.08 -23.85 6.21
C GLU A 31 2.38 -22.49 6.35
N THR A 32 2.70 -21.72 7.39
CA THR A 32 2.16 -20.37 7.60
C THR A 32 2.49 -19.44 6.44
N MET A 33 3.58 -19.69 5.72
CA MET A 33 3.98 -18.86 4.57
C MET A 33 3.08 -19.05 3.35
N VAL A 34 2.34 -20.16 3.24
CA VAL A 34 1.54 -20.51 2.05
C VAL A 34 0.33 -19.60 1.94
N ASN A 35 0.03 -19.11 0.74
CA ASN A 35 -1.12 -18.25 0.48
C ASN A 35 -2.38 -19.09 0.22
N SER A 36 -3.52 -18.70 0.81
CA SER A 36 -4.82 -19.34 0.49
C SER A 36 -5.45 -18.82 -0.81
N GLY A 37 -4.96 -17.70 -1.35
CA GLY A 37 -5.50 -17.09 -2.56
C GLY A 37 -6.76 -16.26 -2.32
N ARG A 38 -7.15 -16.03 -1.07
CA ARG A 38 -8.35 -15.28 -0.70
C ARG A 38 -8.02 -13.83 -0.36
N LYS A 39 -8.94 -12.93 -0.68
CA LYS A 39 -8.90 -11.52 -0.28
C LYS A 39 -10.27 -11.12 0.27
N ASN A 40 -10.27 -10.32 1.33
CA ASN A 40 -11.45 -9.72 1.91
C ASN A 40 -11.14 -8.27 2.33
N ILE A 41 -12.04 -7.34 2.04
CA ILE A 41 -11.99 -5.97 2.53
C ILE A 41 -13.13 -5.79 3.53
N ASP A 42 -12.79 -5.70 4.82
CA ASP A 42 -13.75 -5.36 5.87
C ASP A 42 -13.91 -3.84 5.93
N ILE A 43 -14.96 -3.36 5.26
CA ILE A 43 -15.32 -1.95 5.23
C ILE A 43 -15.67 -1.43 6.64
N SER A 44 -16.31 -2.25 7.47
CA SER A 44 -16.73 -1.84 8.82
C SER A 44 -15.55 -1.71 9.77
N GLY A 45 -14.56 -2.59 9.63
CA GLY A 45 -13.32 -2.59 10.40
C GLY A 45 -12.21 -1.72 9.82
N ASN A 46 -12.41 -1.09 8.66
CA ASN A 46 -11.37 -0.36 7.90
C ASN A 46 -10.10 -1.19 7.69
N GLU A 47 -10.27 -2.46 7.33
CA GLU A 47 -9.18 -3.43 7.25
C GLU A 47 -9.23 -4.24 5.96
N VAL A 48 -8.05 -4.56 5.44
CA VAL A 48 -7.87 -5.49 4.33
C VAL A 48 -7.16 -6.73 4.85
N HIS A 49 -7.72 -7.90 4.54
CA HIS A 49 -7.04 -9.18 4.64
C HIS A 49 -6.82 -9.74 3.23
N ASN A 50 -5.59 -9.64 2.74
CA ASN A 50 -5.17 -10.08 1.41
C ASN A 50 -4.18 -11.24 1.53
N ASP A 51 -4.71 -12.46 1.43
CA ASP A 51 -3.94 -13.69 1.42
C ASP A 51 -3.74 -14.25 -0.01
N VAL A 52 -3.76 -13.37 -1.01
CA VAL A 52 -3.29 -13.70 -2.37
C VAL A 52 -1.76 -13.66 -2.43
N HIS A 53 -1.15 -12.75 -1.66
CA HIS A 53 0.29 -12.57 -1.52
C HIS A 53 0.61 -11.88 -0.18
N TRP A 54 1.83 -12.06 0.30
CA TRP A 54 2.42 -11.23 1.35
C TRP A 54 2.82 -9.87 0.76
N ARG A 55 2.36 -8.76 1.34
CA ARG A 55 2.82 -7.42 0.96
C ARG A 55 4.01 -7.00 1.81
N GLY A 56 5.07 -6.54 1.16
CA GLY A 56 6.29 -6.06 1.79
C GLY A 56 6.22 -4.61 2.26
N PHE A 57 6.81 -4.35 3.43
CA PHE A 57 6.95 -3.03 4.03
C PHE A 57 8.36 -2.85 4.55
N PHE A 58 8.98 -1.72 4.21
CA PHE A 58 10.24 -1.31 4.82
C PHE A 58 9.98 -0.58 6.16
N PRO A 59 10.95 -0.61 7.08
CA PRO A 59 10.89 0.17 8.32
C PRO A 59 10.59 1.64 8.08
N VAL A 60 9.94 2.30 9.04
CA VAL A 60 9.52 3.71 8.90
C VAL A 60 10.69 4.69 8.81
N ASP A 61 11.84 4.30 9.34
CA ASP A 61 13.12 5.02 9.32
C ASP A 61 14.04 4.59 8.15
N HIS A 62 13.59 3.66 7.30
CA HIS A 62 14.37 3.21 6.15
C HIS A 62 14.47 4.31 5.09
N VAL A 63 15.62 4.40 4.42
CA VAL A 63 15.90 5.41 3.39
C VAL A 63 14.89 5.36 2.24
N PHE A 64 14.45 4.17 1.82
CA PHE A 64 13.39 4.03 0.82
C PHE A 64 12.02 4.52 1.30
N THR A 65 11.71 4.37 2.59
CA THR A 65 10.46 4.90 3.15
C THR A 65 10.53 6.42 3.25
N LEU A 66 11.69 6.99 3.59
CA LEU A 66 11.91 8.43 3.65
C LEU A 66 11.90 9.07 2.25
N PHE A 67 12.68 8.54 1.31
CA PHE A 67 12.67 9.02 -0.07
C PHE A 67 11.35 8.71 -0.79
N GLY A 68 10.70 7.58 -0.50
CA GLY A 68 9.38 7.23 -1.04
C GLY A 68 8.26 8.23 -0.71
N ARG A 69 8.47 9.12 0.27
CA ARG A 69 7.57 10.25 0.57
C ARG A 69 7.68 11.38 -0.45
N PHE A 70 8.84 11.54 -1.08
CA PHE A 70 9.18 12.68 -1.94
C PHE A 70 9.48 12.28 -3.39
N VAL A 71 9.87 11.02 -3.62
CA VAL A 71 10.27 10.47 -4.91
C VAL A 71 9.51 9.16 -5.13
N PRO A 72 8.83 9.00 -6.28
CA PRO A 72 8.09 7.78 -6.57
C PRO A 72 9.06 6.65 -6.99
N LEU A 73 9.67 6.00 -6.00
CA LEU A 73 10.58 4.86 -6.21
C LEU A 73 9.79 3.54 -6.26
N PRO A 74 10.21 2.53 -7.04
CA PRO A 74 9.61 1.19 -7.04
C PRO A 74 10.08 0.37 -5.82
N ALA A 75 9.77 0.85 -4.62
CA ALA A 75 10.21 0.26 -3.35
C ALA A 75 9.24 -0.80 -2.78
N GLY A 76 8.07 -0.99 -3.38
CA GLY A 76 7.11 -2.00 -2.92
C GLY A 76 7.45 -3.36 -3.48
N PHE A 77 7.31 -4.41 -2.69
CA PHE A 77 7.41 -5.78 -3.17
C PHE A 77 6.27 -6.63 -2.62
N LYS A 78 5.99 -7.73 -3.31
CA LYS A 78 5.01 -8.73 -2.94
C LYS A 78 5.65 -10.10 -3.06
N LYS A 79 5.30 -11.03 -2.17
CA LYS A 79 5.74 -12.42 -2.26
C LYS A 79 4.54 -13.34 -2.19
N GLN A 80 4.40 -14.18 -3.20
CA GLN A 80 3.37 -15.21 -3.24
C GLN A 80 4.02 -16.57 -3.06
N PHE A 81 3.53 -17.38 -2.12
CA PHE A 81 4.06 -18.71 -1.85
C PHE A 81 2.98 -19.78 -1.95
N LYS A 82 3.40 -20.95 -2.42
CA LYS A 82 2.58 -22.13 -2.61
C LYS A 82 3.36 -23.38 -2.21
N LYS A 83 2.62 -24.44 -1.91
CA LYS A 83 3.17 -25.79 -1.72
C LYS A 83 2.78 -26.63 -2.94
N GLU A 84 3.78 -27.16 -3.64
CA GLU A 84 3.58 -28.01 -4.81
C GLU A 84 4.50 -29.23 -4.70
N ASN A 85 3.97 -30.43 -4.88
CA ASN A 85 4.74 -31.69 -4.82
C ASN A 85 5.57 -31.85 -3.53
N GLY A 86 5.08 -31.34 -2.41
CA GLY A 86 5.79 -31.37 -1.12
C GLY A 86 6.89 -30.32 -0.97
N GLU A 87 7.19 -29.53 -2.01
CA GLU A 87 8.13 -28.42 -1.96
C GLU A 87 7.41 -27.09 -1.72
N TYR A 88 8.06 -26.18 -1.01
CA TYR A 88 7.59 -24.82 -0.78
C TYR A 88 8.34 -23.85 -1.70
N GLY A 89 7.61 -23.05 -2.43
CA GLY A 89 8.20 -22.09 -3.36
C GLY A 89 7.22 -21.01 -3.75
N GLY A 90 7.67 -20.09 -4.59
CA GLY A 90 6.88 -18.90 -4.86
C GLY A 90 7.51 -17.95 -5.85
N VAL A 91 6.95 -16.74 -5.89
CA VAL A 91 7.42 -15.64 -6.73
C VAL A 91 7.46 -14.38 -5.87
N THR A 92 8.60 -13.70 -5.87
CA THR A 92 8.72 -12.31 -5.43
C THR A 92 8.50 -11.41 -6.63
N THR A 93 7.68 -10.39 -6.48
CA THR A 93 7.52 -9.33 -7.46
C THR A 93 7.70 -7.96 -6.84
N ASP A 94 7.90 -6.94 -7.67
CA ASP A 94 7.62 -5.57 -7.25
C ASP A 94 6.10 -5.37 -7.01
N GLY A 95 5.70 -4.18 -6.57
CA GLY A 95 4.31 -3.83 -6.30
C GLY A 95 3.34 -4.03 -7.48
N ASP A 96 3.85 -3.95 -8.71
CA ASP A 96 3.06 -3.98 -9.95
C ASP A 96 3.19 -5.29 -10.73
N GLY A 97 4.05 -6.22 -10.30
CA GLY A 97 4.24 -7.52 -10.94
C GLY A 97 5.21 -7.52 -12.13
N ILE A 98 5.97 -6.44 -12.36
CA ILE A 98 6.85 -6.28 -13.52
C ILE A 98 8.11 -7.13 -13.33
N ILE A 99 8.84 -6.90 -12.24
CA ILE A 99 9.99 -7.72 -11.87
C ILE A 99 9.48 -9.01 -11.22
N ARG A 100 10.00 -10.17 -11.62
CA ARG A 100 9.61 -11.47 -11.07
C ARG A 100 10.84 -12.30 -10.74
N GLY A 101 10.92 -12.81 -9.50
CA GLY A 101 11.96 -13.74 -9.06
C GLY A 101 11.34 -14.97 -8.41
N ARG A 102 11.47 -16.14 -9.03
CA ARG A 102 11.05 -17.41 -8.44
C ARG A 102 11.96 -17.76 -7.29
N ASN A 103 11.33 -18.22 -6.23
CA ASN A 103 12.00 -18.54 -5.00
C ASN A 103 11.60 -19.93 -4.47
N ARG A 104 12.45 -20.46 -3.61
CA ARG A 104 12.24 -21.69 -2.86
C ARG A 104 12.37 -21.40 -1.38
N LEU A 105 11.55 -22.04 -0.56
CA LEU A 105 11.56 -21.92 0.89
C LEU A 105 12.00 -23.23 1.53
N LYS A 106 12.82 -23.14 2.58
CA LYS A 106 13.19 -24.27 3.44
C LYS A 106 13.27 -23.83 4.89
N GLU A 107 12.87 -24.68 5.82
CA GLU A 107 13.17 -24.47 7.23
C GLU A 107 14.67 -24.69 7.48
N VAL A 108 15.29 -23.80 8.24
CA VAL A 108 16.69 -23.90 8.65
C VAL A 108 16.83 -23.58 10.13
N VAL A 109 17.87 -24.10 10.76
CA VAL A 109 18.31 -23.68 12.09
C VAL A 109 19.56 -22.83 11.94
N PHE A 110 19.51 -21.59 12.41
CA PHE A 110 20.62 -20.66 12.40
C PHE A 110 20.84 -20.10 13.81
N LYS A 111 22.06 -20.22 14.33
CA LYS A 111 22.41 -19.80 15.71
C LYS A 111 21.42 -20.34 16.76
N GLY A 112 21.05 -21.61 16.62
CA GLY A 112 20.14 -22.31 17.54
C GLY A 112 18.66 -21.98 17.40
N ARG A 113 18.26 -21.17 16.41
CA ARG A 113 16.86 -20.75 16.20
C ARG A 113 16.36 -21.13 14.81
N LYS A 114 15.07 -21.44 14.70
CA LYS A 114 14.43 -21.77 13.43
C LYS A 114 14.14 -20.50 12.62
N TYR A 115 14.29 -20.60 11.30
CA TYR A 115 13.89 -19.59 10.32
C TYR A 115 13.42 -20.27 9.05
N ILE A 116 12.70 -19.53 8.21
CA ILE A 116 12.43 -19.91 6.83
C ILE A 116 13.47 -19.25 5.93
N HIS A 117 14.30 -20.05 5.28
CA HIS A 117 15.31 -19.59 4.32
C HIS A 117 14.70 -19.53 2.91
N LEU A 118 14.69 -18.34 2.33
CA LEU A 118 14.25 -18.09 0.97
C LEU A 118 15.45 -17.91 0.05
N THR A 119 15.51 -18.69 -1.02
CA THR A 119 16.55 -18.58 -2.07
C THR A 119 15.94 -18.29 -3.43
N TYR A 120 16.62 -17.50 -4.25
CA TYR A 120 16.18 -17.15 -5.60
C TYR A 120 16.81 -18.04 -6.66
N SER A 121 16.04 -18.36 -7.70
CA SER A 121 16.49 -19.26 -8.78
C SER A 121 17.09 -18.51 -9.99
N GLU A 122 16.66 -17.26 -10.23
CA GLU A 122 17.09 -16.43 -11.36
C GLU A 122 18.53 -15.93 -11.21
N LEU A 123 19.28 -15.90 -12.31
CA LEU A 123 20.71 -15.61 -12.31
C LEU A 123 21.06 -14.29 -11.62
N TRP A 124 20.29 -13.23 -11.86
CA TRP A 124 20.49 -11.91 -11.26
C TRP A 124 20.09 -11.82 -9.78
N ASN A 125 19.20 -12.70 -9.31
CA ASN A 125 18.74 -12.71 -7.91
C ASN A 125 19.42 -13.77 -7.04
N ARG A 126 20.12 -14.75 -7.64
CA ARG A 126 20.87 -15.82 -6.94
C ARG A 126 21.83 -15.35 -5.86
N PRO A 127 22.51 -14.20 -5.98
CA PRO A 127 23.39 -13.72 -4.91
C PRO A 127 22.63 -13.31 -3.64
N PHE A 128 21.31 -13.18 -3.68
CA PHE A 128 20.50 -12.76 -2.55
C PHE A 128 19.77 -13.95 -1.91
N TYR A 129 19.57 -13.88 -0.60
CA TYR A 129 18.67 -14.76 0.13
C TYR A 129 17.98 -14.00 1.26
N ASP A 130 16.82 -14.49 1.69
CA ASP A 130 16.13 -13.93 2.85
C ASP A 130 16.06 -14.95 3.99
N LEU A 131 16.23 -14.49 5.23
CA LEU A 131 15.77 -15.21 6.42
C LEU A 131 14.46 -14.61 6.86
N LEU A 132 13.41 -15.42 6.85
CA LEU A 132 12.05 -15.04 7.18
C LEU A 132 11.64 -15.67 8.51
N LEU A 133 10.98 -14.88 9.33
CA LEU A 133 10.43 -15.25 10.62
C LEU A 133 8.93 -14.95 10.61
N PRO A 134 8.07 -15.91 10.22
CA PRO A 134 6.63 -15.79 10.47
C PRO A 134 6.40 -15.74 11.98
N VAL A 135 5.95 -14.58 12.48
CA VAL A 135 5.74 -14.33 13.92
C VAL A 135 4.29 -14.55 14.33
N ASN A 136 3.36 -14.45 13.37
CA ASN A 136 1.96 -14.87 13.49
C ASN A 136 1.41 -15.20 12.08
N GLU A 137 0.14 -15.55 11.98
CA GLU A 137 -0.52 -15.94 10.71
C GLU A 137 -0.54 -14.83 9.64
N ASP A 138 -0.52 -13.57 10.07
CA ASP A 138 -0.68 -12.40 9.22
C ASP A 138 0.60 -11.59 9.05
N VAL A 139 1.69 -11.96 9.73
CA VAL A 139 2.92 -11.17 9.81
C VAL A 139 4.19 -12.02 9.74
N VAL A 140 5.10 -11.57 8.87
CA VAL A 140 6.47 -12.09 8.74
C VAL A 140 7.46 -10.95 8.91
N ILE A 141 8.51 -11.17 9.70
CA ILE A 141 9.68 -10.29 9.73
C ILE A 141 10.79 -10.94 8.90
N GLY A 142 11.40 -10.20 7.99
CA GLY A 142 12.41 -10.70 7.06
C GLY A 142 13.69 -9.89 7.12
N LYS A 143 14.80 -10.57 6.87
CA LYS A 143 16.11 -9.96 6.64
C LYS A 143 16.67 -10.45 5.31
N ALA A 144 17.05 -9.51 4.44
CA ALA A 144 17.67 -9.80 3.16
C ALA A 144 19.19 -9.77 3.29
N TYR A 145 19.86 -10.71 2.64
CA TYR A 145 21.30 -10.88 2.67
C TYR A 145 21.87 -10.97 1.26
N LEU A 146 23.11 -10.49 1.08
CA LEU A 146 23.94 -10.74 -0.09
C LEU A 146 25.00 -11.79 0.24
N GLY A 147 25.14 -12.81 -0.60
CA GLY A 147 26.15 -13.85 -0.50
C GLY A 147 25.54 -15.23 -0.29
N THR A 148 26.30 -16.13 0.35
CA THR A 148 25.88 -17.51 0.60
C THR A 148 25.55 -17.70 2.06
N PHE A 149 24.34 -18.19 2.36
CA PHE A 149 23.97 -18.57 3.72
C PHE A 149 24.94 -19.62 4.28
N PRO A 150 25.41 -19.52 5.55
CA PRO A 150 25.02 -18.55 6.58
C PRO A 150 25.92 -17.30 6.68
N TYR A 151 26.80 -17.05 5.70
CA TYR A 151 27.86 -16.03 5.77
C TYR A 151 27.54 -14.74 5.00
N GLY A 152 26.29 -14.54 4.59
CA GLY A 152 25.89 -13.36 3.83
C GLY A 152 25.99 -12.06 4.65
N ILE A 153 26.12 -10.95 3.92
CA ILE A 153 26.07 -9.59 4.47
C ILE A 153 24.62 -9.16 4.54
N GLU A 154 24.14 -8.79 5.72
CA GLU A 154 22.78 -8.26 5.90
C GLU A 154 22.65 -6.93 5.15
N LEU A 155 21.67 -6.84 4.25
CA LEU A 155 21.40 -5.64 3.45
C LEU A 155 20.31 -4.78 4.08
N LEU A 156 19.20 -5.42 4.46
CA LEU A 156 18.03 -4.72 5.00
C LEU A 156 17.13 -5.65 5.83
N THR A 157 16.31 -5.01 6.66
CA THR A 157 15.21 -5.64 7.40
C THR A 157 13.89 -5.13 6.83
N PHE A 158 12.89 -6.00 6.78
CA PHE A 158 11.56 -5.69 6.28
C PHE A 158 10.49 -6.46 7.06
N ALA A 159 9.25 -6.01 6.96
CA ALA A 159 8.09 -6.79 7.35
C ALA A 159 7.31 -7.21 6.10
N MET A 160 6.53 -8.28 6.22
CA MET A 160 5.47 -8.57 5.29
C MET A 160 4.18 -8.84 6.05
N ALA A 161 3.06 -8.36 5.49
CA ALA A 161 1.76 -8.56 6.09
C ALA A 161 0.71 -8.95 5.05
N ARG A 162 -0.28 -9.72 5.50
CA ARG A 162 -1.52 -10.01 4.76
C ARG A 162 -2.70 -9.25 5.31
N ARG A 163 -2.63 -8.81 6.57
CA ARG A 163 -3.64 -8.01 7.26
C ARG A 163 -3.12 -6.59 7.51
N TYR A 164 -3.88 -5.57 7.09
CA TYR A 164 -3.48 -4.17 7.25
C TYR A 164 -4.67 -3.21 7.17
N GLY A 165 -4.58 -2.08 7.87
CA GLY A 165 -5.60 -1.03 7.84
C GLY A 165 -5.64 -0.25 6.54
N PHE A 166 -6.71 0.54 6.34
CA PHE A 166 -6.92 1.33 5.13
C PHE A 166 -5.85 2.42 4.88
N GLU A 167 -5.08 2.79 5.89
CA GLU A 167 -3.90 3.65 5.74
C GLU A 167 -2.74 2.98 4.97
N TYR A 168 -2.85 1.66 4.72
CA TYR A 168 -1.91 0.86 3.97
C TYR A 168 -2.49 0.35 2.65
N LEU A 169 -3.55 0.93 2.08
CA LEU A 169 -4.12 0.40 0.83
C LEU A 169 -3.07 0.30 -0.29
N SER A 170 -3.22 -0.70 -1.16
CA SER A 170 -2.53 -0.76 -2.45
C SER A 170 -3.40 -0.11 -3.53
N PRO A 171 -2.86 0.22 -4.71
CA PRO A 171 -3.68 0.69 -5.82
C PRO A 171 -4.79 -0.28 -6.23
N ALA A 172 -4.58 -1.59 -6.03
CA ALA A 172 -5.60 -2.60 -6.31
C ALA A 172 -6.72 -2.59 -5.26
N ASP A 173 -6.40 -2.35 -3.98
CA ASP A 173 -7.41 -2.23 -2.93
C ASP A 173 -8.22 -0.94 -3.09
N HIS A 174 -7.55 0.16 -3.45
CA HIS A 174 -8.22 1.42 -3.79
C HIS A 174 -9.23 1.24 -4.92
N ARG A 175 -8.83 0.60 -6.02
CA ARG A 175 -9.71 0.38 -7.17
C ARG A 175 -10.95 -0.42 -6.76
N GLU A 176 -10.80 -1.47 -5.97
CA GLU A 176 -11.92 -2.28 -5.48
C GLU A 176 -12.89 -1.47 -4.59
N LEU A 177 -12.36 -0.64 -3.70
CA LEU A 177 -13.16 0.28 -2.88
C LEU A 177 -13.83 1.37 -3.72
N PHE A 178 -13.15 1.88 -4.74
CA PHE A 178 -13.70 2.89 -5.63
C PHE A 178 -14.84 2.31 -6.47
N ASP A 179 -14.64 1.14 -7.08
CA ASP A 179 -15.63 0.49 -7.93
C ASP A 179 -16.89 0.09 -7.14
N SER A 180 -16.75 -0.28 -5.87
CA SER A 180 -17.86 -0.64 -4.97
C SER A 180 -18.49 0.54 -4.22
N GLY A 181 -17.82 1.68 -4.15
CA GLY A 181 -18.31 2.88 -3.48
C GLY A 181 -19.48 3.56 -4.20
N SER A 182 -20.29 4.32 -3.47
CA SER A 182 -21.43 5.07 -4.02
C SER A 182 -21.09 6.55 -4.22
N ALA A 183 -21.87 7.26 -5.04
CA ALA A 183 -21.79 8.73 -5.03
C ALA A 183 -22.15 9.28 -3.65
N PRO A 184 -21.36 10.21 -3.07
CA PRO A 184 -21.74 10.87 -1.84
C PRO A 184 -22.84 11.91 -2.10
N LYS A 185 -23.74 12.10 -1.15
CA LYS A 185 -24.70 13.21 -1.12
C LYS A 185 -24.11 14.42 -0.42
N ALA A 186 -24.73 15.59 -0.59
CA ALA A 186 -24.29 16.83 0.08
C ALA A 186 -24.14 16.65 1.61
N SER A 187 -25.11 15.99 2.25
CA SER A 187 -25.06 15.73 3.70
C SER A 187 -23.96 14.76 4.12
N ASP A 188 -23.48 13.90 3.20
CA ASP A 188 -22.44 12.92 3.51
C ASP A 188 -21.06 13.56 3.64
N ILE A 189 -20.82 14.64 2.91
CA ILE A 189 -19.49 15.26 2.76
C ILE A 189 -19.23 16.41 3.72
N GLU A 190 -20.24 16.91 4.42
CA GLU A 190 -20.10 18.05 5.32
C GLU A 190 -18.93 17.88 6.31
N GLY A 191 -18.14 18.93 6.45
CA GLY A 191 -17.02 19.01 7.38
C GLY A 191 -15.66 18.80 6.73
N LYS A 192 -14.68 18.36 7.54
CA LYS A 192 -13.28 18.25 7.14
C LYS A 192 -12.86 16.79 6.97
N TRP A 193 -12.08 16.54 5.93
CA TRP A 193 -11.63 15.22 5.51
C TRP A 193 -10.13 15.22 5.31
N ARG A 194 -9.43 14.31 5.99
CA ARG A 194 -7.99 14.14 5.86
C ARG A 194 -7.67 13.18 4.72
N GLY A 195 -6.95 13.67 3.73
CA GLY A 195 -6.47 12.91 2.59
C GLY A 195 -5.11 12.27 2.81
N GLN A 196 -5.01 11.00 2.43
CA GLN A 196 -3.76 10.24 2.36
C GLN A 196 -3.65 9.63 0.96
N LEU A 197 -2.53 9.91 0.27
CA LEU A 197 -2.27 9.33 -1.05
C LEU A 197 -2.05 7.81 -0.94
N ILE A 198 -2.31 7.07 -2.00
CA ILE A 198 -2.06 5.64 -2.07
C ILE A 198 -0.83 5.43 -2.94
N SER A 199 0.04 4.52 -2.53
CA SER A 199 1.30 4.25 -3.23
C SER A 199 1.51 2.76 -3.40
N ASN A 200 2.02 2.37 -4.56
CA ASN A 200 2.42 0.99 -4.82
C ASN A 200 3.73 0.60 -4.13
N ALA A 201 4.44 1.58 -3.55
CA ALA A 201 5.82 1.41 -3.16
C ALA A 201 6.19 1.79 -1.73
N ALA A 202 5.45 2.71 -1.13
CA ALA A 202 5.79 3.25 0.18
C ALA A 202 4.54 3.67 0.93
N LEU A 203 4.72 3.92 2.22
CA LEU A 203 3.72 4.62 3.02
C LEU A 203 3.67 6.08 2.63
N SER A 204 2.49 6.52 2.22
CA SER A 204 2.21 7.93 2.01
C SER A 204 1.78 8.56 3.35
N HIS A 205 2.21 9.79 3.61
CA HIS A 205 1.73 10.56 4.77
C HIS A 205 0.38 11.20 4.43
N SER A 206 -0.34 11.72 5.43
CA SER A 206 -1.47 12.60 5.12
C SER A 206 -0.93 13.89 4.53
N PHE A 207 -1.41 14.26 3.34
CA PHE A 207 -0.83 15.37 2.58
C PHE A 207 -1.78 16.56 2.45
N PHE A 208 -3.09 16.34 2.54
CA PHE A 208 -4.06 17.40 2.31
C PHE A 208 -5.33 17.23 3.16
N VAL A 209 -6.08 18.32 3.29
CA VAL A 209 -7.42 18.35 3.89
C VAL A 209 -8.39 18.88 2.85
N LEU A 210 -9.51 18.20 2.67
CA LEU A 210 -10.67 18.72 1.95
C LEU A 210 -11.69 19.19 2.98
N SER A 211 -12.27 20.36 2.77
CA SER A 211 -13.31 20.93 3.63
C SER A 211 -14.53 21.24 2.78
N PHE A 212 -15.70 20.82 3.24
CA PHE A 212 -16.96 21.06 2.57
C PHE A 212 -17.93 21.77 3.50
N THR A 213 -18.46 22.90 3.05
CA THR A 213 -19.51 23.64 3.74
C THR A 213 -20.76 23.61 2.88
N LEU A 214 -21.90 23.27 3.48
CA LEU A 214 -23.19 23.32 2.80
C LEU A 214 -23.78 24.72 2.95
N ASN A 215 -24.16 25.31 1.83
CA ASN A 215 -24.83 26.60 1.73
C ASN A 215 -26.11 26.43 0.93
N GLU A 216 -27.23 26.27 1.63
CA GLU A 216 -28.55 25.97 1.03
C GLU A 216 -28.48 24.73 0.11
N ASP A 217 -28.45 24.95 -1.21
CA ASP A 217 -28.38 23.90 -2.24
C ASP A 217 -26.98 23.77 -2.90
N LYS A 218 -25.97 24.47 -2.38
CA LYS A 218 -24.60 24.47 -2.90
C LYS A 218 -23.61 23.90 -1.90
N VAL A 219 -22.57 23.28 -2.43
CA VAL A 219 -21.42 22.79 -1.66
C VAL A 219 -20.21 23.63 -2.03
N ASP A 220 -19.67 24.34 -1.03
CA ASP A 220 -18.41 25.05 -1.18
C ASP A 220 -17.27 24.09 -0.78
N GLY A 221 -16.44 23.74 -1.76
CA GLY A 221 -15.28 22.88 -1.57
C GLY A 221 -14.00 23.68 -1.41
N ARG A 222 -13.20 23.33 -0.40
CA ARG A 222 -11.86 23.89 -0.18
C ARG A 222 -10.84 22.80 0.02
N TRP A 223 -9.62 23.04 -0.45
CA TRP A 223 -8.50 22.14 -0.21
C TRP A 223 -7.37 22.89 0.50
N LYS A 224 -6.64 22.17 1.34
CA LYS A 224 -5.41 22.65 1.99
C LYS A 224 -4.34 21.59 1.85
N LEU A 225 -3.20 21.93 1.26
CA LEU A 225 -2.06 21.04 1.03
C LEU A 225 -0.87 21.48 1.89
N LEU A 226 -0.33 20.55 2.68
CA LEU A 226 0.85 20.76 3.57
C LEU A 226 0.71 21.96 4.52
N ASP A 227 -0.51 22.36 4.87
CA ASP A 227 -0.81 23.56 5.66
C ASP A 227 -0.34 24.91 5.08
N VAL A 228 0.23 24.93 3.87
CA VAL A 228 0.83 26.11 3.24
C VAL A 228 0.00 26.60 2.06
N TRP A 229 -0.54 25.68 1.27
CA TRP A 229 -1.28 25.99 0.06
C TRP A 229 -2.75 25.73 0.28
N GLU A 230 -3.61 26.64 -0.15
CA GLU A 230 -5.04 26.49 -0.08
C GLU A 230 -5.70 27.02 -1.34
N GLY A 231 -6.91 26.53 -1.61
CA GLY A 231 -7.71 27.00 -2.71
C GLY A 231 -9.14 26.50 -2.63
N GLU A 232 -9.95 27.01 -3.54
CA GLU A 232 -11.36 26.65 -3.66
C GLU A 232 -11.54 25.68 -4.83
N SER A 233 -12.55 24.84 -4.73
CA SER A 233 -12.94 23.89 -5.75
C SER A 233 -14.42 23.98 -6.01
N ARG A 234 -14.81 23.91 -7.28
CA ARG A 234 -16.19 23.71 -7.69
C ARG A 234 -16.56 22.25 -7.49
N VAL A 235 -17.62 21.98 -6.72
CA VAL A 235 -18.11 20.62 -6.44
C VAL A 235 -19.30 20.31 -7.35
N GLU A 236 -19.28 19.14 -7.98
CA GLU A 236 -20.39 18.58 -8.76
C GLU A 236 -20.79 17.22 -8.18
N LEU A 237 -22.00 17.12 -7.65
CA LEU A 237 -22.57 15.86 -7.15
C LEU A 237 -23.22 15.11 -8.32
N GLY A 238 -22.54 14.09 -8.85
CA GLY A 238 -23.06 13.23 -9.91
C GLY A 238 -23.78 12.00 -9.36
N GLU A 239 -24.46 11.26 -10.24
CA GLU A 239 -25.18 10.02 -9.88
C GLU A 239 -24.25 8.89 -9.42
N ASP A 240 -23.08 8.75 -10.07
CA ASP A 240 -22.13 7.68 -9.80
C ASP A 240 -20.92 8.11 -8.96
N THR A 241 -20.58 9.41 -8.97
CA THR A 241 -19.34 9.94 -8.41
C THR A 241 -19.46 11.44 -8.18
N MET A 242 -18.86 11.95 -7.09
CA MET A 242 -18.68 13.38 -6.87
C MET A 242 -17.41 13.84 -7.59
N ARG A 243 -17.49 14.98 -8.28
CA ARG A 243 -16.34 15.61 -8.92
C ARG A 243 -15.97 16.92 -8.26
N MET A 244 -14.68 17.21 -8.19
CA MET A 244 -14.18 18.53 -7.78
C MET A 244 -13.22 19.08 -8.82
N PHE A 245 -13.38 20.35 -9.15
CA PHE A 245 -12.55 21.05 -10.12
C PHE A 245 -11.87 22.23 -9.44
N ASP A 246 -10.54 22.30 -9.54
CA ASP A 246 -9.73 23.41 -9.06
C ASP A 246 -9.25 24.28 -10.25
N PHE A 247 -8.23 25.11 -10.03
CA PHE A 247 -7.65 25.96 -11.06
C PHE A 247 -6.83 25.20 -12.11
N THR A 248 -6.56 23.91 -11.89
CA THR A 248 -5.81 23.05 -12.81
C THR A 248 -6.77 22.43 -13.84
N SER A 249 -6.20 21.71 -14.81
CA SER A 249 -6.99 20.89 -15.73
C SER A 249 -7.37 19.52 -15.16
N TRP A 250 -6.87 19.16 -13.98
CA TRP A 250 -7.18 17.90 -13.32
C TRP A 250 -8.44 18.05 -12.47
N HIS A 251 -9.03 16.93 -12.09
CA HIS A 251 -10.23 16.91 -11.26
C HIS A 251 -10.22 15.71 -10.32
N ASP A 252 -10.88 15.89 -9.19
CA ASP A 252 -11.17 14.79 -8.28
C ASP A 252 -12.38 13.99 -8.76
N GLU A 253 -12.32 12.68 -8.56
CA GLU A 253 -13.42 11.74 -8.65
C GLU A 253 -13.50 11.06 -7.28
N ILE A 254 -14.58 11.25 -6.53
CA ILE A 254 -14.73 10.80 -5.13
C ILE A 254 -15.98 9.95 -4.97
N ARG A 255 -15.84 8.84 -4.24
CA ARG A 255 -16.90 7.92 -3.87
C ARG A 255 -16.92 7.65 -2.37
N LYS A 256 -18.13 7.54 -1.82
CA LYS A 256 -18.40 7.18 -0.43
C LYS A 256 -18.21 5.69 -0.23
N VAL A 257 -17.51 5.32 0.84
CA VAL A 257 -17.36 3.94 1.30
C VAL A 257 -18.16 3.74 2.59
N THR A 258 -17.98 4.65 3.54
CA THR A 258 -18.78 4.74 4.79
C THR A 258 -19.06 6.20 5.11
N ASP A 259 -19.75 6.47 6.22
CA ASP A 259 -19.95 7.85 6.71
C ASP A 259 -18.66 8.54 7.17
N GLU A 260 -17.60 7.76 7.42
CA GLU A 260 -16.32 8.25 7.97
C GLU A 260 -15.17 8.06 6.98
N VAL A 261 -15.40 7.35 5.87
CA VAL A 261 -14.38 7.01 4.86
C VAL A 261 -14.91 7.24 3.45
N MET A 262 -14.13 7.97 2.66
CA MET A 262 -14.32 8.07 1.20
C MET A 262 -13.03 7.69 0.50
N VAL A 263 -13.15 7.29 -0.76
CA VAL A 263 -11.99 7.07 -1.64
C VAL A 263 -12.11 7.99 -2.82
N GLY A 264 -10.99 8.51 -3.28
CA GLY A 264 -10.98 9.35 -4.46
C GLY A 264 -9.71 9.24 -5.26
N LYS A 265 -9.74 9.89 -6.41
CA LYS A 265 -8.62 9.99 -7.33
C LYS A 265 -8.61 11.35 -7.99
N TYR A 266 -7.45 11.98 -8.02
CA TYR A 266 -7.22 13.24 -8.72
C TYR A 266 -6.57 12.93 -10.07
N CYS A 267 -7.30 13.14 -11.16
CA CYS A 267 -6.94 12.61 -12.48
C CYS A 267 -6.81 13.70 -13.54
N GLN A 268 -5.94 13.45 -14.52
CA GLN A 268 -5.96 14.17 -15.79
C GLN A 268 -7.29 13.94 -16.54
N PRO A 269 -7.70 14.88 -17.40
CA PRO A 269 -8.76 14.64 -18.37
C PRO A 269 -8.43 13.45 -19.29
N ASP A 270 -9.46 12.78 -19.79
CA ASP A 270 -9.31 11.59 -20.65
C ASP A 270 -8.49 11.83 -21.93
N LYS A 271 -8.41 13.09 -22.37
CA LYS A 271 -7.54 13.54 -23.46
C LYS A 271 -6.30 14.20 -22.86
N SER A 272 -5.38 13.39 -22.34
CA SER A 272 -4.10 13.90 -21.83
C SER A 272 -3.24 14.42 -22.99
N LEU A 273 -2.64 15.60 -22.82
CA LEU A 273 -1.67 16.15 -23.77
C LEU A 273 -0.34 15.36 -23.78
N LEU A 274 -0.03 14.67 -22.67
CA LEU A 274 1.18 13.87 -22.49
C LEU A 274 0.81 12.57 -21.78
N PRO A 275 0.48 11.49 -22.52
CA PRO A 275 0.19 10.20 -21.90
C PRO A 275 1.43 9.68 -21.14
N PRO A 276 1.24 8.92 -20.04
CA PRO A 276 2.36 8.36 -19.30
C PRO A 276 3.21 7.44 -20.18
N PRO A 277 4.55 7.53 -20.12
CA PRO A 277 5.42 6.65 -20.90
C PRO A 277 5.48 5.21 -20.36
N TRP A 278 4.84 4.92 -19.22
CA TRP A 278 4.79 3.58 -18.61
C TRP A 278 3.36 3.04 -18.48
N THR A 279 3.29 1.72 -18.31
CA THR A 279 2.10 1.02 -17.81
C THR A 279 2.24 0.84 -16.30
N GLY A 280 1.14 0.97 -15.55
CA GLY A 280 1.13 0.73 -14.10
C GLY A 280 1.40 1.98 -13.25
N SER A 281 2.01 1.78 -12.09
CA SER A 281 2.13 2.78 -11.03
C SER A 281 3.60 3.12 -10.75
N LEU A 282 3.88 4.40 -10.51
CA LEU A 282 5.18 4.88 -10.06
C LEU A 282 4.96 5.64 -8.75
N GLY A 283 5.19 4.96 -7.63
CA GLY A 283 4.91 5.51 -6.30
C GLY A 283 3.43 5.87 -6.14
N GLN A 284 3.15 7.17 -6.01
CA GLN A 284 1.80 7.75 -5.85
C GLN A 284 1.13 8.10 -7.18
N VAL A 285 1.84 7.99 -8.30
CA VAL A 285 1.34 8.32 -9.64
C VAL A 285 0.90 7.05 -10.34
N HIS A 286 -0.37 6.97 -10.70
CA HIS A 286 -0.98 5.80 -11.31
C HIS A 286 -1.43 6.09 -12.74
N SER A 287 -1.22 5.14 -13.63
CA SER A 287 -1.73 5.18 -15.01
C SER A 287 -3.05 4.41 -15.08
N GLU A 288 -4.11 5.08 -15.56
CA GLU A 288 -5.41 4.47 -15.87
C GLU A 288 -5.65 4.44 -17.38
N ASP A 289 -6.16 3.32 -17.88
CA ASP A 289 -6.67 3.21 -19.24
C ASP A 289 -8.05 3.88 -19.34
N THR A 290 -8.26 4.63 -20.42
CA THR A 290 -9.54 5.28 -20.76
C THR A 290 -9.97 4.86 -22.16
N GLY A 291 -11.22 5.12 -22.53
CA GLY A 291 -11.69 4.92 -23.90
C GLY A 291 -10.96 5.78 -24.96
N ARG A 292 -10.11 6.73 -24.53
CA ARG A 292 -9.38 7.68 -25.39
C ARG A 292 -7.86 7.62 -25.24
N GLY A 293 -7.33 6.68 -24.46
CA GLY A 293 -5.89 6.55 -24.22
C GLY A 293 -5.60 6.24 -22.75
N LYS A 294 -4.60 6.91 -22.18
CA LYS A 294 -4.23 6.78 -20.77
C LYS A 294 -4.23 8.13 -20.08
N ARG A 295 -4.59 8.13 -18.81
CA ARG A 295 -4.54 9.30 -17.93
C ARG A 295 -3.71 9.02 -16.70
N LEU A 296 -3.06 10.06 -16.18
CA LEU A 296 -2.40 10.00 -14.88
C LEU A 296 -3.40 10.34 -13.77
N CYS A 297 -3.31 9.61 -12.67
CA CYS A 297 -4.13 9.81 -11.48
C CYS A 297 -3.29 9.68 -10.21
N LEU A 298 -3.64 10.48 -9.19
CA LEU A 298 -3.19 10.30 -7.82
C LEU A 298 -4.34 9.70 -7.02
N TYR A 299 -4.17 8.49 -6.50
CA TYR A 299 -5.20 7.83 -5.71
C TYR A 299 -5.08 8.24 -4.25
N TYR A 300 -6.21 8.32 -3.55
CA TYR A 300 -6.22 8.65 -2.14
C TYR A 300 -7.42 8.06 -1.40
N ILE A 301 -7.27 8.04 -0.08
CA ILE A 301 -8.35 7.80 0.88
C ILE A 301 -8.58 9.07 1.70
N LEU A 302 -9.84 9.36 2.01
CA LEU A 302 -10.30 10.45 2.85
C LEU A 302 -10.88 9.86 4.13
N ASN A 303 -10.42 10.37 5.28
CA ASN A 303 -10.98 10.03 6.58
C ASN A 303 -11.59 11.27 7.22
N LYS A 304 -12.81 11.15 7.76
CA LYS A 304 -13.48 12.28 8.42
C LYS A 304 -12.69 12.73 9.64
N ILE A 305 -12.50 14.03 9.78
CA ILE A 305 -11.87 14.64 10.96
C ILE A 305 -12.98 14.95 11.95
N ARG A 306 -12.98 14.25 13.09
CA ARG A 306 -13.85 14.59 14.20
C ARG A 306 -13.22 15.74 14.98
N GLU A 307 -13.94 16.86 15.07
CA GLU A 307 -13.60 17.99 15.95
C GLU A 307 -14.09 17.73 17.38
#